data_AF-A0A2K8L734-F1
#
_entry.id   AF-A0A2K8L734-F1
#
_cell.length_a   1.000
_cell.length_b   1.000
_cell.length_c   1.000
_cell.angle_alpha   90.00
_cell.angle_beta   90.00
_cell.angle_gamma   90.00
#
_symmetry.space_group_name_H-M   'P 1'
#
loop_
_entity.id
_entity.type
_entity.pdbx_description
1 polymer ?
#
loop_
_entity_poly.entity_id
_entity_poly.type
_entity_poly.pdbx_seq_one_letter_code
_entity_poly.pdbx_strand_id
1 'polypeptide(L)'
;MSCDAYVQEVMKFRRALNLTSISDPALFNAQFIEPSLALAEWLPHEGRMLDIGSGMGVPGIPLIIELPGLVGVLVERRKKRAEFLRHVVRKLHLNAEVYDADVNDLPSLKIDVCVARAVTDEAGLLNMCTPHVNANATAVFPVPVSRQPAAVEGWRLEGEHNLNIAGGDGIQRIRCYRYCDGLQGGFT
;
A
#
# COMPACT_ATOMS: atom_id res chain seq x y z
N MET A 1 -13.47 5.70 -12.80
CA MET A 1 -12.34 6.57 -12.37
C MET A 1 -11.08 5.96 -12.96
N SER A 2 -10.11 6.71 -13.48
CA SER A 2 -8.95 6.12 -14.18
C SER A 2 -7.62 6.52 -13.55
N CYS A 3 -6.65 5.61 -13.63
CA CYS A 3 -5.26 5.87 -13.24
C CYS A 3 -4.65 7.04 -14.01
N ASP A 4 -5.07 7.29 -15.27
CA ASP A 4 -4.60 8.43 -16.04
C ASP A 4 -4.86 9.77 -15.35
N ALA A 5 -6.06 9.96 -14.79
CA ALA A 5 -6.39 11.20 -14.09
C ALA A 5 -5.53 11.39 -12.83
N TYR A 6 -5.22 10.30 -12.12
CA TYR A 6 -4.28 10.32 -11.01
C TYR A 6 -2.85 10.68 -11.48
N VAL A 7 -2.37 10.07 -12.56
CA VAL A 7 -1.05 10.37 -13.13
C VAL A 7 -0.94 11.84 -13.53
N GLN A 8 -1.98 12.43 -14.12
CA GLN A 8 -1.98 13.87 -14.44
C GLN A 8 -1.81 14.74 -13.19
N GLU A 9 -2.48 14.40 -12.07
CA GLU A 9 -2.31 15.13 -10.82
C GLU A 9 -0.90 14.93 -10.24
N VAL A 10 -0.32 13.73 -10.31
CA VAL A 10 1.09 13.52 -9.93
C VAL A 10 2.01 14.41 -10.75
N MET A 11 1.86 14.42 -12.08
CA MET A 11 2.72 15.20 -12.99
C MET A 11 2.60 16.71 -12.76
N LYS A 12 1.40 17.18 -12.42
CA LYS A 12 1.14 18.58 -12.05
C LYS A 12 1.86 18.99 -10.76
N PHE A 13 1.86 18.12 -9.75
CA PHE A 13 2.38 18.46 -8.41
C PHE A 13 3.81 17.96 -8.13
N ARG A 14 4.39 17.11 -9.00
CA ARG A 14 5.66 16.41 -8.74
C ARG A 14 6.81 17.32 -8.32
N ARG A 15 6.96 18.50 -8.94
CA ARG A 15 8.07 19.44 -8.68
C ARG A 15 7.82 20.22 -7.39
N ALA A 16 6.60 20.70 -7.19
CA ALA A 16 6.25 21.51 -6.04
C ALA A 16 6.33 20.71 -4.72
N LEU A 17 6.04 19.41 -4.78
CA LEU A 17 5.94 18.54 -3.61
C LEU A 17 7.04 17.45 -3.53
N ASN A 18 8.00 17.45 -4.45
CA ASN A 18 9.04 16.41 -4.56
C ASN A 18 8.44 14.98 -4.51
N LEU A 19 7.44 14.73 -5.36
CA LEU A 19 6.76 13.41 -5.42
C LEU A 19 7.61 12.39 -6.15
N THR A 20 8.14 12.75 -7.32
CA THR A 20 8.96 11.89 -8.16
C THR A 20 9.86 12.73 -9.08
N SER A 21 11.03 12.20 -9.41
CA SER A 21 11.91 12.76 -10.44
C SER A 21 11.43 12.42 -11.86
N ILE A 22 10.61 11.38 -12.01
CA ILE A 22 10.07 10.94 -13.31
C ILE A 22 9.13 12.03 -13.85
N SER A 23 9.44 12.51 -15.06
CA SER A 23 8.63 13.51 -15.76
C SER A 23 7.82 12.96 -16.93
N ASP A 24 8.11 11.73 -17.34
CA ASP A 24 7.39 11.04 -18.40
C ASP A 24 6.22 10.22 -17.81
N PRO A 25 4.96 10.52 -18.17
CA PRO A 25 3.80 9.76 -17.74
C PRO A 25 3.85 8.28 -18.13
N ALA A 26 4.40 7.93 -19.31
CA ALA A 26 4.48 6.55 -19.75
C ALA A 26 5.45 5.75 -18.87
N LEU A 27 6.62 6.32 -18.59
CA LEU A 27 7.57 5.73 -17.66
C LEU A 27 7.02 5.62 -16.23
N PHE A 28 6.26 6.63 -15.77
CA PHE A 28 5.61 6.57 -14.45
C PHE A 28 4.57 5.45 -14.39
N ASN A 29 3.78 5.28 -15.45
CA ASN A 29 2.82 4.19 -15.56
C ASN A 29 3.51 2.82 -15.42
N ALA A 30 4.54 2.57 -16.22
CA ALA A 30 5.28 1.31 -16.22
C ALA A 30 5.94 1.01 -14.84
N GLN A 31 6.52 2.01 -14.18
CA GLN A 31 7.27 1.79 -12.93
C GLN A 31 6.41 1.79 -11.65
N PHE A 32 5.25 2.43 -11.68
CA PHE A 32 4.42 2.65 -10.49
C PHE A 32 2.97 2.20 -10.63
N ILE A 33 2.32 2.44 -11.76
CA ILE A 33 0.90 2.10 -11.92
C ILE A 33 0.75 0.61 -12.21
N GLU A 34 1.36 0.10 -13.28
CA GLU A 34 1.25 -1.31 -13.67
C GLU A 34 1.65 -2.28 -12.54
N PRO A 35 2.76 -2.07 -11.81
CA PRO A 35 3.12 -2.96 -10.71
C PRO A 35 2.17 -2.86 -9.52
N SER A 36 1.52 -1.70 -9.31
CA SER A 36 0.53 -1.55 -8.24
C SER A 36 -0.77 -2.25 -8.60
N LEU A 37 -1.25 -2.10 -9.83
CA LEU A 37 -2.44 -2.77 -10.33
C LEU A 37 -2.26 -4.29 -10.29
N ALA A 38 -1.06 -4.78 -10.59
CA ALA A 38 -0.81 -6.21 -10.52
C ALA A 38 -0.89 -6.80 -9.09
N LEU A 39 -0.78 -5.98 -8.03
CA LEU A 39 -1.00 -6.46 -6.67
C LEU A 39 -2.47 -6.87 -6.44
N ALA A 40 -3.42 -6.34 -7.23
CA ALA A 40 -4.84 -6.62 -7.07
C ALA A 40 -5.19 -8.12 -7.14
N GLU A 41 -4.35 -8.93 -7.78
CA GLU A 41 -4.50 -10.40 -7.83
C GLU A 41 -4.50 -11.05 -6.43
N TRP A 42 -3.84 -10.43 -5.46
CA TRP A 42 -3.71 -10.96 -4.08
C TRP A 42 -4.46 -10.15 -3.02
N LEU A 43 -5.25 -9.17 -3.45
CA LEU A 43 -6.07 -8.35 -2.55
C LEU A 43 -7.51 -8.86 -2.51
N PRO A 44 -8.23 -8.67 -1.39
CA PRO A 44 -9.68 -8.84 -1.39
C PRO A 44 -10.36 -7.79 -2.28
N HIS A 45 -11.54 -8.11 -2.81
CA HIS A 45 -12.30 -7.17 -3.64
C HIS A 45 -12.99 -6.05 -2.83
N GLU A 46 -13.18 -6.26 -1.54
CA GLU A 46 -13.82 -5.34 -0.60
C GLU A 46 -13.15 -5.37 0.77
N GLY A 47 -13.38 -4.33 1.58
CA GLY A 47 -12.81 -4.20 2.92
C GLY A 47 -11.96 -2.94 3.09
N ARG A 48 -11.33 -2.80 4.25
CA ARG A 48 -10.47 -1.65 4.58
C ARG A 48 -9.02 -1.96 4.22
N MET A 49 -8.43 -1.17 3.32
CA MET A 49 -7.05 -1.30 2.88
C MET A 49 -6.16 -0.22 3.48
N LEU A 50 -5.15 -0.60 4.26
CA LEU A 50 -4.13 0.31 4.77
C LEU A 50 -2.97 0.43 3.79
N ASP A 51 -2.61 1.67 3.40
CA ASP A 51 -1.36 1.99 2.70
C ASP A 51 -0.45 2.78 3.63
N ILE A 52 0.56 2.11 4.20
CA ILE A 52 1.50 2.73 5.15
C ILE A 52 2.53 3.56 4.38
N GLY A 53 2.75 4.80 4.82
CA GLY A 53 3.71 5.69 4.20
C GLY A 53 3.35 5.99 2.74
N SER A 54 2.07 6.28 2.48
CA SER A 54 1.49 6.26 1.13
C SER A 54 2.20 7.19 0.14
N GLY A 55 2.93 8.21 0.61
CA GLY A 55 3.83 8.98 -0.23
C GLY A 55 3.08 9.79 -1.27
N MET A 56 3.31 9.45 -2.54
CA MET A 56 2.56 10.02 -3.66
C MET A 56 1.25 9.27 -3.94
N GLY A 57 0.92 8.25 -3.15
CA GLY A 57 -0.29 7.43 -3.27
C GLY A 57 -0.05 6.08 -3.95
N VAL A 58 1.17 5.55 -3.95
CA VAL A 58 1.51 4.28 -4.60
C VAL A 58 1.96 3.27 -3.53
N PRO A 59 1.32 2.09 -3.43
CA PRO A 59 0.37 1.49 -4.37
C PRO A 59 -1.11 1.81 -4.11
N GLY A 60 -1.45 2.51 -3.02
CA GLY A 60 -2.84 2.62 -2.54
C GLY A 60 -3.83 3.27 -3.50
N ILE A 61 -3.51 4.42 -4.11
CA ILE A 61 -4.43 5.13 -5.02
C ILE A 61 -4.75 4.28 -6.27
N PRO A 62 -3.78 3.71 -7.00
CA PRO A 62 -4.08 2.79 -8.10
C PRO A 62 -4.99 1.63 -7.69
N LEU A 63 -4.75 1.02 -6.53
CA LEU A 63 -5.54 -0.10 -6.03
C LEU A 63 -6.97 0.30 -5.68
N ILE A 64 -7.20 1.46 -5.07
CA ILE A 64 -8.54 1.97 -4.77
C ILE A 64 -9.32 2.30 -6.05
N ILE A 65 -8.63 2.75 -7.10
CA ILE A 65 -9.23 2.99 -8.41
C ILE A 65 -9.67 1.67 -9.06
N GLU A 66 -8.83 0.64 -9.00
CA GLU A 66 -9.07 -0.67 -9.61
C GLU A 66 -10.11 -1.50 -8.84
N LEU A 67 -10.06 -1.45 -7.51
CA LEU A 67 -10.90 -2.22 -6.60
C LEU A 67 -11.82 -1.27 -5.81
N PRO A 68 -12.92 -0.78 -6.43
CA PRO A 68 -13.79 0.22 -5.81
C PRO A 68 -14.55 -0.26 -4.56
N GLY A 69 -14.54 -1.58 -4.29
CA GLY A 69 -15.05 -2.14 -3.04
C GLY A 69 -14.13 -1.89 -1.84
N LEU A 70 -12.88 -1.48 -2.06
CA LEU A 70 -11.95 -1.14 -0.99
C LEU A 70 -12.21 0.27 -0.45
N VAL A 71 -12.18 0.39 0.86
CA VAL A 71 -12.08 1.67 1.58
C VAL A 71 -10.60 1.91 1.88
N GLY A 72 -10.02 2.90 1.22
CA GLY A 72 -8.62 3.26 1.40
C GLY A 72 -8.35 3.95 2.74
N VAL A 73 -7.32 3.51 3.45
CA VAL A 73 -6.77 4.14 4.65
C VAL A 73 -5.34 4.52 4.34
N LEU A 74 -5.12 5.79 3.96
CA LEU A 74 -3.82 6.28 3.51
C LEU A 74 -3.13 7.03 4.66
N VAL A 75 -1.98 6.53 5.13
CA VAL A 75 -1.25 7.12 6.25
C VAL A 75 0.09 7.69 5.77
N GLU A 76 0.30 8.98 5.97
CA GLU A 76 1.52 9.68 5.56
C GLU A 76 1.91 10.75 6.58
N ARG A 77 3.12 10.65 7.12
CA ARG A 77 3.68 11.57 8.14
C ARG A 77 4.08 12.94 7.60
N ARG A 78 4.25 13.10 6.29
CA ARG A 78 4.66 14.35 5.64
C ARG A 78 3.42 15.12 5.24
N LYS A 79 3.05 16.13 6.03
CA LYS A 79 1.92 17.04 5.80
C LYS A 79 1.64 17.41 4.34
N LYS A 80 2.64 17.88 3.60
CA LYS A 80 2.48 18.27 2.18
C LYS A 80 2.06 17.11 1.27
N ARG A 81 2.50 15.88 1.56
CA ARG A 81 2.10 14.66 0.84
C ARG A 81 0.71 14.21 1.27
N ALA A 82 0.39 14.26 2.56
CA ALA A 82 -0.97 14.02 3.03
C ALA A 82 -1.99 15.01 2.42
N GLU A 83 -1.63 16.29 2.29
CA GLU A 83 -2.44 17.29 1.58
C GLU A 83 -2.65 16.95 0.10
N PHE A 84 -1.60 16.45 -0.58
CA PHE A 84 -1.72 15.95 -1.95
C PHE A 84 -2.64 14.74 -2.06
N LEU A 85 -2.52 13.76 -1.16
CA LEU A 85 -3.41 12.60 -1.11
C LEU A 85 -4.87 13.04 -0.91
N ARG A 86 -5.14 13.96 0.03
CA ARG A 86 -6.49 14.54 0.23
C ARG A 86 -7.00 15.26 -1.01
N HIS A 87 -6.12 15.94 -1.74
CA HIS A 87 -6.48 16.56 -3.02
C HIS A 87 -6.88 15.50 -4.05
N VAL A 88 -6.07 14.45 -4.24
CA VAL A 88 -6.35 13.36 -5.19
C VAL A 88 -7.66 12.64 -4.83
N VAL A 89 -7.83 12.27 -3.56
CA VAL A 89 -9.05 11.60 -3.05
C VAL A 89 -10.30 12.44 -3.36
N ARG A 90 -10.28 13.75 -3.06
CA ARG A 90 -11.42 14.63 -3.39
C ARG A 90 -11.63 14.82 -4.88
N LYS A 91 -10.54 15.01 -5.64
CA LYS A 91 -10.57 15.31 -7.07
C LYS A 91 -11.09 14.13 -7.90
N LEU A 92 -10.74 12.91 -7.49
CA LEU A 92 -11.12 11.68 -8.17
C LEU A 92 -12.31 10.97 -7.51
N HIS A 93 -12.88 11.54 -6.44
CA HIS A 93 -14.00 10.98 -5.69
C HIS A 93 -13.73 9.56 -5.17
N LEU A 94 -12.53 9.32 -4.64
CA LEU A 94 -12.12 8.01 -4.14
C LEU A 94 -12.72 7.73 -2.76
N ASN A 95 -13.06 6.48 -2.51
CA ASN A 95 -13.50 5.99 -1.21
C ASN A 95 -12.30 5.77 -0.29
N ALA A 96 -11.74 6.87 0.24
CA ALA A 96 -10.55 6.81 1.07
C ALA A 96 -10.47 7.92 2.11
N GLU A 97 -9.82 7.62 3.23
CA GLU A 97 -9.44 8.55 4.27
C GLU A 97 -7.91 8.75 4.31
N VAL A 98 -7.47 9.95 4.69
CA VAL A 98 -6.04 10.31 4.71
C VAL A 98 -5.63 10.84 6.08
N TYR A 99 -4.75 10.10 6.73
CA TYR A 99 -4.14 10.45 8.01
C TYR A 99 -2.77 11.12 7.79
N ASP A 100 -2.64 12.34 8.32
CA ASP A 100 -1.35 13.05 8.42
C ASP A 100 -0.72 12.72 9.78
N ALA A 101 -0.14 11.54 9.89
CA ALA A 101 0.33 10.97 11.16
C ALA A 101 1.41 9.91 10.91
N ASP A 102 2.13 9.53 11.98
CA ASP A 102 2.78 8.23 12.04
C ASP A 102 1.73 7.16 12.32
N VAL A 103 1.79 6.03 11.62
CA VAL A 103 0.82 4.94 11.80
C VAL A 103 0.85 4.40 13.23
N ASN A 104 2.04 4.40 13.86
CA ASN A 104 2.23 3.90 15.22
C ASN A 104 1.54 4.77 16.30
N ASP A 105 1.22 6.02 15.97
CA ASP A 105 0.54 6.96 16.88
C ASP A 105 -1.00 6.89 16.73
N LEU A 106 -1.51 6.10 15.80
CA LEU A 106 -2.95 5.97 15.55
C LEU A 106 -3.56 4.86 16.40
N PRO A 107 -4.85 5.00 16.79
CA PRO A 107 -5.59 3.86 17.33
C PRO A 107 -5.76 2.76 16.28
N SER A 108 -6.23 1.60 16.70
CA SER A 108 -6.55 0.49 15.79
C SER A 108 -7.49 0.96 14.67
N LEU A 109 -7.10 0.74 13.41
CA LEU A 109 -7.82 1.23 12.23
C LEU A 109 -8.79 0.19 11.62
N LYS A 110 -8.84 -1.03 12.20
CA LYS A 110 -9.68 -2.16 11.77
C LYS A 110 -9.50 -2.47 10.29
N ILE A 111 -8.32 -2.96 9.94
CA ILE A 111 -7.84 -3.17 8.57
C ILE A 111 -7.96 -4.63 8.15
N ASP A 112 -8.41 -4.86 6.91
CA ASP A 112 -8.56 -6.19 6.33
C ASP A 112 -7.38 -6.56 5.42
N VAL A 113 -6.74 -5.56 4.80
CA VAL A 113 -5.55 -5.76 3.98
C VAL A 113 -4.56 -4.61 4.10
N CYS A 114 -3.28 -4.93 4.24
CA CYS A 114 -2.19 -3.96 4.28
C CYS A 114 -1.36 -4.02 3.01
N VAL A 115 -1.04 -2.85 2.46
CA VAL A 115 -0.09 -2.66 1.37
C VAL A 115 0.91 -1.57 1.77
N ALA A 116 2.09 -1.60 1.15
CA ALA A 116 3.09 -0.55 1.33
C ALA A 116 4.12 -0.62 0.21
N ARG A 117 4.81 0.49 -0.04
CA ARG A 117 6.02 0.51 -0.87
C ARG A 117 7.07 1.44 -0.26
N ALA A 118 8.28 0.91 -0.08
CA ALA A 118 9.49 1.68 0.27
C ALA A 118 9.44 2.51 1.58
N VAL A 119 8.79 1.99 2.63
CA VAL A 119 8.71 2.66 3.96
C VAL A 119 9.85 2.25 4.89
N THR A 120 9.99 0.94 5.08
CA THR A 120 10.96 0.28 5.95
C THR A 120 11.12 -1.15 5.43
N ASP A 121 11.85 -2.00 6.14
CA ASP A 121 11.86 -3.41 5.81
C ASP A 121 10.54 -4.13 6.13
N GLU A 122 10.41 -5.33 5.57
CA GLU A 122 9.22 -6.16 5.69
C GLU A 122 8.83 -6.46 7.15
N ALA A 123 9.80 -6.73 8.03
CA ALA A 123 9.53 -6.99 9.44
C ALA A 123 8.99 -5.73 10.14
N GLY A 124 9.57 -4.57 9.85
CA GLY A 124 9.06 -3.28 10.32
C GLY A 124 7.64 -3.01 9.84
N LEU A 125 7.34 -3.30 8.57
CA LEU A 125 5.99 -3.14 8.01
C LEU A 125 4.96 -4.03 8.69
N LEU A 126 5.26 -5.32 8.87
CA LEU A 126 4.35 -6.25 9.56
C LEU A 126 4.08 -5.80 11.00
N ASN A 127 5.12 -5.37 11.74
CA ASN A 127 4.97 -4.82 13.09
C ASN A 127 4.11 -3.55 13.11
N MET A 128 4.28 -2.66 12.13
CA MET A 128 3.42 -1.47 12.00
C MET A 128 1.98 -1.83 11.65
N CYS A 129 1.72 -2.95 10.97
CA CYS A 129 0.36 -3.39 10.63
C CYS A 129 -0.38 -3.98 11.84
N THR A 130 0.32 -4.73 12.69
CA THR A 130 -0.25 -5.54 13.78
C THR A 130 -1.28 -4.80 14.66
N PRO A 131 -1.08 -3.54 15.11
CA PRO A 131 -2.05 -2.86 15.98
C PRO A 131 -3.36 -2.48 15.28
N HIS A 132 -3.38 -2.48 13.94
CA HIS A 132 -4.48 -1.94 13.15
C HIS A 132 -5.33 -3.00 12.45
N VAL A 133 -4.84 -4.24 12.35
CA VAL A 133 -5.50 -5.30 11.57
C VAL A 133 -6.61 -6.03 12.33
N ASN A 134 -7.61 -6.50 11.59
CA ASN A 134 -8.60 -7.47 12.05
C ASN A 134 -8.01 -8.90 12.03
N ALA A 135 -8.70 -9.84 12.67
CA ALA A 135 -8.37 -11.26 12.52
C ALA A 135 -8.47 -11.67 11.03
N ASN A 136 -7.52 -12.50 10.58
CA ASN A 136 -7.39 -12.96 9.18
C ASN A 136 -7.05 -11.87 8.16
N ALA A 137 -6.67 -10.67 8.59
CA ALA A 137 -6.20 -9.65 7.66
C ALA A 137 -4.98 -10.15 6.86
N THR A 138 -4.79 -9.64 5.65
CA THR A 138 -3.63 -9.97 4.83
C THR A 138 -2.66 -8.80 4.73
N ALA A 139 -1.40 -9.09 4.42
CA ALA A 139 -0.42 -8.09 4.03
C ALA A 139 0.23 -8.50 2.71
N VAL A 140 0.22 -7.61 1.73
CA VAL A 140 0.72 -7.85 0.37
C VAL A 140 1.82 -6.85 0.07
N PHE A 141 3.07 -7.31 0.08
CA PHE A 141 4.24 -6.45 -0.03
C PHE A 141 5.12 -6.79 -1.23
N PRO A 142 5.46 -5.81 -2.10
CA PRO A 142 6.55 -5.96 -3.03
C PRO A 142 7.90 -5.89 -2.29
N VAL A 143 8.70 -6.94 -2.41
CA VAL A 143 10.01 -7.09 -1.78
C VAL A 143 11.12 -7.46 -2.79
N PRO A 144 12.38 -7.06 -2.55
CA PRO A 144 13.50 -7.50 -3.38
C PRO A 144 13.63 -9.04 -3.39
N VAL A 145 13.88 -9.61 -4.57
CA VAL A 145 14.02 -11.07 -4.78
C VAL A 145 15.11 -11.70 -3.91
N SER A 146 16.14 -10.92 -3.55
CA SER A 146 17.27 -11.36 -2.72
C SER A 146 16.95 -11.43 -1.23
N ARG A 147 15.85 -10.82 -0.76
CA ARG A 147 15.52 -10.76 0.67
C ARG A 147 14.82 -12.05 1.08
N GLN A 148 15.11 -12.57 2.28
CA GLN A 148 14.35 -13.70 2.86
C GLN A 148 13.02 -13.21 3.46
N PRO A 149 12.01 -14.07 3.61
CA PRO A 149 10.76 -13.71 4.28
C PRO A 149 11.01 -13.31 5.74
N ALA A 150 10.38 -12.22 6.18
CA ALA A 150 10.35 -11.85 7.59
C ALA A 150 9.52 -12.85 8.40
N ALA A 151 9.97 -13.08 9.64
CA ALA A 151 9.21 -13.79 10.67
C ALA A 151 8.80 -12.77 11.74
N VAL A 152 7.50 -12.56 11.90
CA VAL A 152 6.90 -11.64 12.88
C VAL A 152 5.75 -12.36 13.57
N GLU A 153 5.65 -12.23 14.89
CA GLU A 153 4.59 -12.86 15.68
C GLU A 153 3.20 -12.44 15.16
N GLY A 154 2.29 -13.42 15.08
CA GLY A 154 0.95 -13.24 14.52
C GLY A 154 0.87 -13.25 13.00
N TRP A 155 1.99 -13.15 12.27
CA TRP A 155 2.00 -13.16 10.81
C TRP A 155 2.56 -14.48 10.25
N ARG A 156 1.77 -15.14 9.39
CA ARG A 156 2.17 -16.34 8.66
C ARG A 156 2.35 -16.01 7.18
N LEU A 157 3.49 -16.38 6.61
CA LEU A 157 3.68 -16.32 5.15
C LEU A 157 2.73 -17.31 4.47
N GLU A 158 1.94 -16.84 3.51
CA GLU A 158 1.00 -17.66 2.74
C GLU A 158 1.45 -17.90 1.31
N GLY A 159 2.22 -16.97 0.73
CA GLY A 159 2.66 -17.11 -0.66
C GLY A 159 3.78 -16.16 -1.05
N GLU A 160 4.53 -16.59 -2.05
CA GLU A 160 5.52 -15.79 -2.76
C GLU A 160 5.25 -15.88 -4.26
N HIS A 161 5.14 -14.72 -4.91
CA HIS A 161 4.85 -14.62 -6.33
C HIS A 161 5.89 -13.73 -7.00
N ASN A 162 6.27 -14.05 -8.23
CA ASN A 162 7.22 -13.25 -8.98
C ASN A 162 6.46 -12.46 -10.05
N LEU A 163 6.59 -11.14 -10.01
CA LEU A 163 6.04 -10.24 -11.00
C LEU A 163 7.14 -9.75 -11.94
N ASN A 164 6.88 -9.84 -13.25
CA ASN A 164 7.69 -9.18 -14.25
C ASN A 164 7.25 -7.70 -14.32
N ILE A 165 8.10 -6.78 -13.87
CA ILE A 165 7.83 -5.35 -14.01
C ILE A 165 8.30 -4.88 -15.38
N ALA A 166 7.39 -4.34 -16.20
CA ALA A 166 7.77 -3.65 -17.42
C ALA A 166 8.54 -2.36 -17.09
N GLY A 167 9.69 -2.13 -17.73
CA GLY A 167 10.45 -0.88 -17.57
C GLY A 167 11.36 -0.78 -16.33
N GLY A 168 11.68 -1.91 -15.68
CA GLY A 168 12.73 -2.02 -14.65
C GLY A 168 13.71 -3.18 -14.92
N ASP A 169 14.83 -3.20 -14.19
CA ASP A 169 15.91 -4.19 -14.35
C ASP A 169 15.65 -5.53 -13.62
N GLY A 170 14.41 -6.05 -13.63
CA GLY A 170 14.18 -7.43 -13.18
C GLY A 170 12.82 -7.77 -12.59
N ILE A 171 12.81 -8.94 -11.96
CA ILE A 171 11.66 -9.53 -11.28
C ILE A 171 11.46 -8.83 -9.93
N GLN A 172 10.22 -8.47 -9.61
CA GLN A 172 9.81 -8.07 -8.26
C GLN A 172 9.15 -9.26 -7.58
N ARG A 173 9.53 -9.58 -6.34
CA ARG A 173 8.81 -10.59 -5.57
C ARG A 173 7.67 -9.92 -4.80
N ILE A 174 6.51 -10.53 -4.82
CA ILE A 174 5.35 -10.18 -4.00
C ILE A 174 5.23 -11.23 -2.90
N ARG A 175 5.08 -10.78 -1.66
CA ARG A 175 4.82 -11.64 -0.50
C ARG A 175 3.46 -11.37 0.08
N CYS A 176 2.77 -12.45 0.35
CA CYS A 176 1.46 -12.45 0.95
C CYS A 176 1.57 -13.09 2.33
N TYR A 177 1.18 -12.33 3.36
CA TYR A 177 1.08 -12.81 4.73
C TYR A 177 -0.37 -12.79 5.17
N ARG A 178 -0.71 -13.64 6.14
CA ARG A 178 -1.97 -13.60 6.86
C ARG A 178 -1.72 -13.40 8.34
N TYR A 179 -2.49 -12.49 8.91
CA TYR A 179 -2.55 -12.28 10.34
C TYR A 179 -3.40 -13.38 10.96
N CYS A 180 -2.71 -14.31 11.61
CA CYS A 180 -3.32 -15.28 12.49
C CYS A 180 -3.28 -14.64 13.87
N ASP A 181 -4.40 -14.01 14.26
CA ASP A 181 -4.56 -13.56 15.64
C ASP A 181 -4.15 -14.71 16.55
N GLY A 182 -3.31 -14.42 17.53
CA GLY A 182 -2.80 -15.45 18.40
C GLY A 182 -3.99 -16.21 18.96
N LEU A 183 -4.11 -17.49 18.64
CA LEU A 183 -4.68 -18.47 19.55
C LEU A 183 -3.80 -18.48 20.80
N GLN A 184 -3.78 -17.39 21.56
CA GLN A 184 -3.34 -17.41 22.94
C GLN A 184 -4.48 -18.10 23.68
N GLY A 185 -4.27 -19.39 23.94
CA GLY A 185 -5.13 -20.17 24.80
C GLY A 185 -5.40 -19.41 26.11
N GLY A 186 -6.67 -19.35 26.46
CA GLY A 186 -7.16 -18.70 27.67
C GLY A 186 -8.64 -18.96 27.82
N PHE A 187 -9.04 -20.22 27.92
CA PHE A 187 -10.22 -20.56 28.68
C PHE A 187 -9.91 -20.18 30.13
N THR A 188 -10.50 -19.09 30.61
CA THR A 188 -10.81 -18.92 32.03
C THR A 188 -12.25 -19.35 32.28
#